data_AF-A0A4Q4TKZ6-F1
#
_entry.id   AF-A0A4Q4TKZ6-F1
#
_cell.length_a   1.000
_cell.length_b   1.000
_cell.length_c   1.000
_cell.angle_alpha   90.00
_cell.angle_beta   90.00
_cell.angle_gamma   90.00
#
_symmetry.space_group_name_H-M   'P 1'
#
loop_
_entity.id
_entity.type
_entity.pdbx_description
1 polymer ?
#
loop_
_entity_poly.entity_id
_entity_poly.type
_entity_poly.pdbx_seq_one_letter_code
_entity_poly.pdbx_strand_id
1 'polypeptide(L)'
;MADVNSFSYFLRSLRRSPTRDEGPALKPPAGRPGPGAYYMPSGSSCRPNVEFLFVVLEAEVFEDELVNKLRPEADMWGTLRPPKTWRGFGSGGGVGDVFRYKNGTATRAPEYDWFRPSPGQPGGIVKWNFAALDENGCPYPTYEPCPPHTARTVFDCGPFLPTVISLRDASVDPMNEEENGDYQVDEEWEGVDELKGESNHGGVDIGGSSSFKGLEEPDIDPTDWTVYEYTDWYSERDNELWFRMRFEHDSGVSRISVGDEAELCVAAFNPSWVPTIISESYLHPQIKQASRGLGGDMATLIGLLALTQAPGKCDDAFAPGMWRRNNWRGKRHPDASPRGEDQRRGVIVHIAWLPDQDIHEAWWNLREFELHGVAVRETWKD
;
A
#
# COMPACT_ATOMS: atom_id res chain seq x y z
N MET A 1 -54.88 -2.80 20.26
CA MET A 1 -54.05 -1.73 20.83
C MET A 1 -53.64 -2.19 22.22
N ALA A 2 -52.44 -2.76 22.34
CA ALA A 2 -51.88 -3.25 23.58
C ALA A 2 -50.53 -2.55 23.78
N ASP A 3 -50.41 -1.92 24.93
CA ASP A 3 -49.30 -1.11 25.41
C ASP A 3 -48.30 -2.04 26.13
N VAL A 4 -47.02 -1.97 25.77
CA VAL A 4 -45.95 -2.79 26.37
C VAL A 4 -44.78 -1.88 26.73
N ASN A 5 -44.92 -1.21 27.87
CA ASN A 5 -43.81 -0.65 28.63
C ASN A 5 -43.63 -1.49 29.90
N SER A 6 -42.67 -2.41 29.90
CA SER A 6 -42.11 -2.96 31.13
C SER A 6 -40.83 -3.74 30.83
N PHE A 7 -39.72 -3.31 31.43
CA PHE A 7 -38.76 -4.14 32.18
C PHE A 7 -37.37 -3.48 32.18
N SER A 8 -37.20 -2.54 33.12
CA SER A 8 -35.92 -2.36 33.81
C SER A 8 -35.95 -3.17 35.11
N TYR A 9 -34.77 -3.41 35.68
CA TYR A 9 -34.46 -4.14 36.93
C TYR A 9 -34.15 -5.63 36.81
N PHE A 10 -32.85 -5.96 36.68
CA PHE A 10 -32.27 -7.11 37.39
C PHE A 10 -30.83 -6.82 37.87
N LEU A 11 -30.78 -6.37 39.13
CA LEU A 11 -29.85 -6.67 40.23
C LEU A 11 -28.32 -6.61 40.08
N ARG A 12 -27.77 -5.63 40.81
CA ARG A 12 -26.48 -5.67 41.52
C ARG A 12 -26.47 -6.75 42.63
N SER A 13 -25.26 -7.27 42.89
CA SER A 13 -24.64 -7.52 44.21
C SER A 13 -24.36 -8.97 44.57
N LEU A 14 -23.07 -9.36 44.58
CA LEU A 14 -22.50 -10.33 45.52
C LEU A 14 -21.04 -9.99 45.89
N ARG A 15 -20.90 -9.54 47.15
CA ARG A 15 -19.86 -9.73 48.18
C ARG A 15 -18.38 -10.12 47.84
N ARG A 16 -17.49 -9.25 48.36
CA ARG A 16 -16.20 -9.42 49.07
C ARG A 16 -15.56 -10.83 49.25
N SER A 17 -14.35 -10.97 48.66
CA SER A 17 -13.00 -11.40 49.14
C SER A 17 -12.79 -12.69 49.98
N PRO A 18 -11.67 -13.42 49.75
CA PRO A 18 -10.46 -13.18 50.58
C PRO A 18 -9.09 -13.26 49.84
N THR A 19 -8.17 -12.42 50.35
CA THR A 19 -6.72 -12.58 50.55
C THR A 19 -6.00 -13.72 49.81
N ARG A 20 -5.03 -13.35 48.96
CA ARG A 20 -3.95 -14.22 48.48
C ARG A 20 -2.61 -13.70 48.99
N ASP A 21 -1.84 -14.63 49.55
CA ASP A 21 -0.47 -14.48 50.05
C ASP A 21 0.48 -13.94 48.98
N GLU A 22 1.28 -12.94 49.36
CA GLU A 22 2.46 -12.49 48.62
C GLU A 22 3.64 -13.41 48.92
N GLY A 23 3.97 -14.28 47.97
CA GLY A 23 5.26 -14.97 47.91
C GLY A 23 6.36 -14.08 47.32
N PRO A 24 7.64 -14.38 47.58
CA PRO A 24 8.76 -13.50 47.25
C PRO A 24 8.97 -13.35 45.74
N ALA A 25 9.21 -12.10 45.32
CA ALA A 25 9.46 -11.69 43.95
C ALA A 25 10.65 -12.45 43.33
N LEU A 26 10.37 -13.24 42.30
CA LEU A 26 11.39 -13.80 41.42
C LEU A 26 12.04 -12.67 40.61
N LYS A 27 13.36 -12.51 40.78
CA LYS A 27 14.21 -11.68 39.94
C LYS A 27 14.05 -12.13 38.47
N PRO A 28 13.78 -11.23 37.51
CA PRO A 28 13.77 -11.60 36.11
C PRO A 28 15.19 -12.02 35.68
N PRO A 29 15.33 -13.12 34.92
CA PRO A 29 16.62 -13.52 34.36
C PRO A 29 17.10 -12.46 33.37
N ALA A 30 18.40 -12.17 33.41
CA ALA A 30 19.07 -11.32 32.44
C ALA A 30 18.75 -11.81 31.01
N GLY A 31 18.08 -10.94 30.24
CA GLY A 31 17.67 -11.24 28.88
C GLY A 31 18.86 -11.60 28.00
N ARG A 32 18.71 -12.70 27.24
CA ARG A 32 19.59 -12.99 26.11
C ARG A 32 19.46 -11.85 25.09
N PRO A 33 20.57 -11.34 24.54
CA PRO A 33 20.51 -10.41 23.42
C PRO A 33 19.86 -11.14 22.24
N GLY A 34 18.73 -10.62 21.76
CA GLY A 34 18.05 -11.13 20.58
C GLY A 34 18.89 -10.93 19.32
N PRO A 35 18.65 -11.73 18.27
CA PRO A 35 19.36 -11.63 17.02
C PRO A 35 18.98 -10.32 16.30
N GLY A 36 20.00 -9.55 15.90
CA GLY A 36 19.86 -8.55 14.84
C GLY A 36 19.17 -7.24 15.22
N ALA A 37 19.57 -6.58 16.30
CA ALA A 37 19.40 -5.13 16.38
C ALA A 37 20.36 -4.50 15.35
N TYR A 38 19.87 -4.27 14.13
CA TYR A 38 20.56 -3.43 13.16
C TYR A 38 20.75 -2.06 13.83
N TYR A 39 21.99 -1.80 14.23
CA TYR A 39 22.41 -0.53 14.82
C TYR A 39 22.27 0.55 13.76
N MET A 40 21.12 1.23 13.73
CA MET A 40 21.00 2.48 13.00
C MET A 40 21.83 3.55 13.74
N PRO A 41 22.78 4.23 13.07
CA PRO A 41 23.55 5.29 13.68
C PRO A 41 22.60 6.39 14.15
N SER A 42 22.40 6.49 15.47
CA SER A 42 21.46 7.41 16.11
C SER A 42 21.93 8.89 16.06
N GLY A 43 22.66 9.29 15.02
CA GLY A 43 23.45 10.51 14.98
C GLY A 43 22.99 11.61 14.03
N SER A 44 21.98 11.38 13.19
CA SER A 44 21.51 12.40 12.24
C SER A 44 20.00 12.58 12.38
N SER A 45 19.57 13.73 12.90
CA SER A 45 18.15 14.13 12.97
C SER A 45 17.54 14.41 11.58
N CYS A 46 18.12 13.85 10.52
CA CYS A 46 17.65 14.07 9.17
C CYS A 46 16.38 13.25 9.00
N ARG A 47 15.27 13.93 8.76
CA ARG A 47 14.04 13.26 8.36
C ARG A 47 14.34 12.44 7.09
N PRO A 48 13.80 11.21 6.95
CA PRO A 48 13.99 10.43 5.75
C PRO A 48 13.54 11.25 4.53
N ASN A 49 14.32 11.19 3.45
CA ASN A 49 13.98 11.86 2.21
C ASN A 49 13.02 10.96 1.43
N VAL A 50 11.72 11.18 1.60
CA VAL A 50 10.67 10.35 1.00
C VAL A 50 10.23 10.94 -0.31
N GLU A 51 10.46 10.21 -1.39
CA GLU A 51 10.04 10.57 -2.75
C GLU A 51 9.57 9.32 -3.50
N PHE A 52 8.40 9.39 -4.11
CA PHE A 52 7.81 8.32 -4.93
C PHE A 52 6.73 8.88 -5.86
N LEU A 53 6.34 8.08 -6.85
CA LEU A 53 5.20 8.31 -7.73
C LEU A 53 4.00 7.53 -7.23
N PHE A 54 2.80 8.08 -7.41
CA PHE A 54 1.58 7.36 -7.14
C PHE A 54 0.46 7.74 -8.12
N VAL A 55 -0.47 6.83 -8.32
CA VAL A 55 -1.72 7.07 -9.03
C VAL A 55 -2.87 6.50 -8.21
N VAL A 56 -4.03 7.13 -8.33
CA VAL A 56 -5.27 6.62 -7.75
C VAL A 56 -6.28 6.37 -8.85
N LEU A 57 -6.78 5.15 -8.92
CA LEU A 57 -7.77 4.69 -9.87
C LEU A 57 -9.07 4.47 -9.12
N GLU A 58 -10.20 4.83 -9.71
CA GLU A 58 -11.48 4.45 -9.13
C GLU A 58 -11.75 2.96 -9.37
N ALA A 59 -12.09 2.25 -8.29
CA ALA A 59 -12.42 0.84 -8.37
C ALA A 59 -13.89 0.72 -8.80
N GLU A 60 -14.13 0.82 -10.10
CA GLU A 60 -15.45 0.63 -10.69
C GLU A 60 -15.93 -0.80 -10.39
N VAL A 61 -17.02 -0.93 -9.65
CA VAL A 61 -17.56 -2.25 -9.34
C VAL A 61 -18.64 -2.61 -10.34
N PHE A 62 -18.42 -3.71 -11.06
CA PHE A 62 -19.30 -4.24 -12.08
C PHE A 62 -19.75 -5.67 -11.72
N GLU A 63 -20.77 -5.75 -10.87
CA GLU A 63 -21.42 -7.01 -10.49
C GLU A 63 -22.78 -7.15 -11.18
N ASP A 64 -22.73 -7.27 -12.52
CA ASP A 64 -23.91 -7.60 -13.31
C ASP A 64 -24.03 -9.14 -13.40
N GLU A 65 -25.15 -9.68 -12.89
CA GLU A 65 -25.44 -11.12 -12.94
C GLU A 65 -25.50 -11.65 -14.39
N LEU A 66 -25.85 -10.79 -15.35
CA LEU A 66 -25.93 -11.16 -16.76
C LEU A 66 -24.55 -11.19 -17.44
N VAL A 67 -23.65 -10.30 -17.05
CA VAL A 67 -22.34 -10.16 -17.70
C VAL A 67 -21.29 -11.02 -17.01
N ASN A 68 -21.23 -10.96 -15.67
CA ASN A 68 -20.19 -11.60 -14.88
C ASN A 68 -20.69 -12.80 -14.06
N LYS A 69 -22.01 -13.05 -14.02
CA LYS A 69 -22.63 -14.09 -13.18
C LYS A 69 -22.27 -13.96 -11.69
N LEU A 70 -21.95 -12.73 -11.27
CA LEU A 70 -21.66 -12.39 -9.89
C LEU A 70 -22.90 -11.75 -9.30
N ARG A 71 -23.30 -12.22 -8.12
CA ARG A 71 -24.31 -11.55 -7.31
C ARG A 71 -23.61 -10.68 -6.27
N PRO A 72 -24.05 -9.44 -6.07
CA PRO A 72 -23.56 -8.65 -4.97
C PRO A 72 -23.74 -9.36 -3.65
N GLU A 73 -22.62 -9.50 -2.95
CA GLU A 73 -22.63 -10.03 -1.61
C GLU A 73 -22.89 -8.91 -0.62
N ALA A 74 -23.96 -9.05 0.14
CA ALA A 74 -24.25 -8.24 1.29
C ALA A 74 -23.88 -8.99 2.58
N ASP A 75 -23.53 -8.24 3.62
CA ASP A 75 -23.46 -8.81 4.96
C ASP A 75 -24.87 -9.13 5.52
N MET A 76 -24.94 -9.62 6.76
CA MET A 76 -26.21 -9.96 7.41
C MET A 76 -27.15 -8.76 7.63
N TRP A 77 -26.66 -7.53 7.40
CA TRP A 77 -27.42 -6.29 7.54
C TRP A 77 -27.77 -5.66 6.19
N GLY A 78 -27.46 -6.34 5.07
CA GLY A 78 -27.73 -5.81 3.73
C GLY A 78 -26.67 -4.87 3.20
N THR A 79 -25.55 -4.66 3.91
CA THR A 79 -24.50 -3.76 3.45
C THR A 79 -23.63 -4.46 2.41
N LEU A 80 -23.51 -3.88 1.22
CA LEU A 80 -22.71 -4.45 0.14
C LEU A 80 -21.22 -4.49 0.49
N ARG A 81 -20.62 -5.65 0.27
CA ARG A 81 -19.18 -5.88 0.42
C ARG A 81 -18.46 -5.63 -0.90
N PRO A 82 -17.15 -5.34 -0.89
CA PRO A 82 -16.38 -5.32 -2.12
C PRO A 82 -16.43 -6.68 -2.82
N PRO A 83 -16.26 -6.73 -4.15
CA PRO A 83 -16.17 -7.98 -4.87
C PRO A 83 -15.10 -8.92 -4.31
N LYS A 84 -15.38 -10.22 -4.30
CA LYS A 84 -14.41 -11.26 -3.90
C LYS A 84 -13.42 -11.61 -4.99
N THR A 85 -13.73 -11.28 -6.24
CA THR A 85 -12.89 -11.63 -7.38
C THR A 85 -12.67 -10.41 -8.24
N TRP A 86 -11.53 -10.40 -8.93
CA TRP A 86 -11.15 -9.36 -9.88
C TRP A 86 -12.20 -9.10 -10.97
N ARG A 87 -13.00 -10.12 -11.31
CA ARG A 87 -14.10 -10.02 -12.30
C ARG A 87 -15.22 -9.09 -11.87
N GLY A 88 -15.34 -8.81 -10.58
CA GLY A 88 -16.28 -7.81 -10.08
C GLY A 88 -15.81 -6.38 -10.31
N PHE A 89 -14.60 -6.16 -10.83
CA PHE A 89 -14.07 -4.84 -11.14
C PHE A 89 -14.13 -4.55 -12.64
N GLY A 90 -14.49 -3.32 -12.97
CA GLY A 90 -14.52 -2.83 -14.34
C GLY A 90 -13.12 -2.66 -14.93
N SER A 91 -13.02 -2.89 -16.24
CA SER A 91 -11.81 -2.64 -17.04
C SER A 91 -11.46 -1.17 -17.20
N GLY A 92 -12.42 -0.29 -16.90
CA GLY A 92 -12.53 1.06 -17.44
C GLY A 92 -12.33 2.19 -16.43
N GLY A 93 -11.83 1.89 -15.23
CA GLY A 93 -11.52 2.92 -14.24
C GLY A 93 -10.75 4.06 -14.92
N GLY A 94 -11.32 5.27 -14.88
CA GLY A 94 -10.74 6.44 -15.53
C GLY A 94 -9.26 6.56 -15.18
N VAL A 95 -8.41 6.77 -16.19
CA VAL A 95 -6.97 6.94 -16.00
C VAL A 95 -6.76 8.14 -15.08
N GLY A 96 -6.41 7.85 -13.83
CA GLY A 96 -6.09 8.89 -12.86
C GLY A 96 -4.80 9.60 -13.24
N ASP A 97 -4.70 10.88 -12.89
CA ASP A 97 -3.44 11.61 -13.00
C ASP A 97 -2.35 10.95 -12.11
N VAL A 98 -1.11 10.91 -12.61
CA VAL A 98 0.05 10.51 -11.81
C VAL A 98 0.54 11.70 -10.98
N PHE A 99 0.85 11.45 -9.72
CA PHE A 99 1.37 12.43 -8.78
C PHE A 99 2.73 11.98 -8.25
N ARG A 100 3.59 12.95 -7.98
CA ARG A 100 4.82 12.78 -7.21
C ARG A 100 4.58 13.23 -5.79
N TYR A 101 4.84 12.35 -4.83
CA TYR A 101 4.97 12.72 -3.42
C TYR A 101 6.44 13.02 -3.12
N LYS A 102 6.71 14.17 -2.49
CA LYS A 102 8.05 14.52 -2.00
C LYS A 102 7.97 15.23 -0.66
N ASN A 103 8.47 14.57 0.39
CA ASN A 103 8.61 15.13 1.74
C ASN A 103 7.34 15.87 2.24
N GLY A 104 6.19 15.24 2.09
CA GLY A 104 4.90 15.79 2.53
C GLY A 104 4.20 16.72 1.55
N THR A 105 4.64 16.77 0.30
CA THR A 105 3.96 17.55 -0.75
C THR A 105 3.63 16.63 -1.91
N ALA A 106 2.36 16.62 -2.32
CA ALA A 106 1.93 15.96 -3.55
C ALA A 106 1.85 17.01 -4.68
N THR A 107 2.41 16.66 -5.84
CA THR A 107 2.38 17.49 -7.06
C THR A 107 2.10 16.60 -8.26
N ARG A 108 1.26 17.05 -9.20
CA ARG A 108 1.03 16.34 -10.46
C ARG A 108 2.36 16.12 -11.21
N ALA A 109 2.54 14.94 -11.79
CA ALA A 109 3.75 14.52 -12.50
C ALA A 109 3.37 14.17 -13.96
N PRO A 110 3.12 15.18 -14.82
CA PRO A 110 2.57 15.00 -16.17
C PRO A 110 3.51 14.28 -17.14
N GLU A 111 4.75 14.02 -16.75
CA GLU A 111 5.70 13.22 -17.50
C GLU A 111 5.50 11.70 -17.32
N TYR A 112 4.60 11.30 -16.42
CA TYR A 112 4.23 9.90 -16.17
C TYR A 112 2.74 9.69 -16.42
N ASP A 113 2.41 8.48 -16.83
CA ASP A 113 1.03 8.02 -17.04
C ASP A 113 0.82 6.66 -16.38
N TRP A 114 -0.45 6.31 -16.17
CA TRP A 114 -0.82 4.94 -15.81
C TRP A 114 -1.07 4.11 -17.07
N PHE A 115 -0.50 2.90 -17.11
CA PHE A 115 -0.70 1.95 -18.19
C PHE A 115 -1.11 0.59 -17.65
N ARG A 116 -2.14 0.00 -18.25
CA ARG A 116 -2.56 -1.38 -18.00
C ARG A 116 -2.83 -2.06 -19.34
N PRO A 117 -2.18 -3.19 -19.66
CA PRO A 117 -2.34 -3.83 -20.97
C PRO A 117 -3.75 -4.36 -21.23
N SER A 118 -4.42 -4.89 -20.20
CA SER A 118 -5.74 -5.51 -20.29
C SER A 118 -6.44 -5.57 -18.93
N PRO A 119 -7.78 -5.67 -18.88
CA PRO A 119 -8.49 -5.96 -17.64
C PRO A 119 -8.00 -7.27 -16.99
N GLY A 120 -7.89 -7.30 -15.67
CA GLY A 120 -7.34 -8.44 -14.94
C GLY A 120 -5.82 -8.57 -14.98
N GLN A 121 -5.12 -7.75 -15.78
CA GLN A 121 -3.65 -7.72 -15.79
C GLN A 121 -3.12 -6.66 -14.82
N PRO A 122 -1.92 -6.87 -14.25
CA PRO A 122 -1.18 -5.83 -13.55
C PRO A 122 -1.01 -4.59 -14.43
N GLY A 123 -1.10 -3.41 -13.82
CA GLY A 123 -0.70 -2.16 -14.47
C GLY A 123 0.48 -1.53 -13.75
N GLY A 124 1.00 -0.45 -14.31
CA GLY A 124 2.13 0.27 -13.74
C GLY A 124 2.12 1.74 -14.13
N ILE A 125 2.90 2.52 -13.39
CA ILE A 125 3.23 3.90 -13.75
C ILE A 125 4.35 3.83 -14.78
N VAL A 126 4.18 4.50 -15.91
CA VAL A 126 5.13 4.51 -17.02
C VAL A 126 5.52 5.94 -17.39
N LYS A 127 6.69 6.11 -17.98
CA LYS A 127 7.16 7.36 -18.58
C LYS A 127 7.17 7.20 -20.10
N TRP A 128 6.34 7.98 -20.80
CA TRP A 128 6.31 7.91 -22.27
C TRP A 128 7.52 8.60 -22.90
N ASN A 129 8.10 7.93 -23.89
CA ASN A 129 9.11 8.48 -24.76
C ASN A 129 8.55 8.56 -26.19
N PHE A 130 7.97 9.72 -26.51
CA PHE A 130 7.47 10.02 -27.86
C PHE A 130 8.57 10.33 -28.89
N ALA A 131 9.84 10.37 -28.46
CA ALA A 131 10.98 10.68 -29.31
C ALA A 131 11.76 9.43 -29.76
N ALA A 132 11.33 8.22 -29.38
CA ALA A 132 11.95 6.99 -29.85
C ALA A 132 11.73 6.80 -31.36
N LEU A 133 12.78 6.37 -32.05
CA LEU A 133 12.78 6.11 -33.49
C LEU A 133 13.03 4.63 -33.74
N ASP A 134 12.22 4.00 -34.58
CA ASP A 134 12.39 2.60 -34.93
C ASP A 134 13.62 2.41 -35.83
N GLU A 135 13.88 1.17 -36.24
CA GLU A 135 15.01 0.84 -37.13
C GLU A 135 14.98 1.60 -38.46
N ASN A 136 13.81 2.12 -38.87
CA ASN A 136 13.62 2.89 -40.09
C ASN A 136 13.69 4.41 -39.87
N GLY A 137 13.94 4.86 -38.63
CA GLY A 137 13.92 6.27 -38.26
C GLY A 137 12.51 6.86 -38.14
N CYS A 138 11.47 6.04 -38.07
CA CYS A 138 10.10 6.48 -37.86
C CYS A 138 9.82 6.64 -36.36
N PRO A 139 9.19 7.75 -35.93
CA PRO A 139 8.82 7.93 -34.54
C PRO A 139 7.79 6.88 -34.11
N TYR A 140 8.10 6.16 -33.03
CA TYR A 140 7.19 5.21 -32.40
C TYR A 140 7.17 5.48 -30.88
N PRO A 141 5.99 5.58 -30.25
CA PRO A 141 5.91 5.80 -28.82
C PRO A 141 6.43 4.56 -28.08
N THR A 142 7.50 4.73 -27.31
CA THR A 142 7.92 3.75 -26.31
C THR A 142 7.54 4.24 -24.92
N TYR A 143 7.55 3.33 -23.95
CA TYR A 143 7.38 3.68 -22.56
C TYR A 143 8.42 2.96 -21.72
N GLU A 144 8.81 3.61 -20.64
CA GLU A 144 9.70 3.07 -19.63
C GLU A 144 8.88 2.81 -18.36
N PRO A 145 8.71 1.56 -17.91
CA PRO A 145 8.00 1.27 -16.68
C PRO A 145 8.79 1.77 -15.46
N CYS A 146 8.09 2.40 -14.52
CA CYS A 146 8.67 2.77 -13.22
C CYS A 146 8.71 1.54 -12.31
N PRO A 147 9.77 1.34 -11.50
CA PRO A 147 9.85 0.21 -10.58
C PRO A 147 8.66 0.21 -9.60
N PRO A 148 7.82 -0.84 -9.55
CA PRO A 148 6.66 -0.87 -8.67
C PRO A 148 7.09 -0.99 -7.20
N HIS A 149 6.33 -0.40 -6.29
CA HIS A 149 6.54 -0.54 -4.84
C HIS A 149 5.38 -1.26 -4.16
N THR A 150 4.16 -0.74 -4.26
CA THR A 150 3.02 -1.27 -3.53
C THR A 150 1.72 -0.90 -4.23
N ALA A 151 0.77 -1.83 -4.22
CA ALA A 151 -0.62 -1.58 -4.62
C ALA A 151 -1.56 -1.87 -3.44
N ARG A 152 -2.58 -1.02 -3.25
CA ARG A 152 -3.64 -1.24 -2.26
C ARG A 152 -5.00 -0.93 -2.86
N THR A 153 -6.01 -1.67 -2.46
CA THR A 153 -7.41 -1.33 -2.76
C THR A 153 -8.11 -0.90 -1.48
N VAL A 154 -8.73 0.27 -1.46
CA VAL A 154 -9.41 0.82 -0.27
C VAL A 154 -10.87 1.01 -0.61
N PHE A 155 -11.77 0.49 0.23
CA PHE A 155 -13.22 0.58 0.05
C PHE A 155 -13.91 1.31 1.20
N ASP A 156 -14.72 2.30 0.87
CA ASP A 156 -15.76 2.86 1.74
C ASP A 156 -17.06 2.06 1.50
N CYS A 157 -17.40 1.22 2.47
CA CYS A 157 -18.60 0.39 2.48
C CYS A 157 -19.80 1.10 3.14
N GLY A 158 -19.73 2.42 3.33
CA GLY A 158 -20.82 3.22 3.86
C GLY A 158 -20.77 3.36 5.40
N PRO A 159 -21.85 3.87 6.01
CA PRO A 159 -21.83 4.27 7.42
C PRO A 159 -21.80 3.09 8.40
N PHE A 160 -22.24 1.90 7.98
CA PHE A 160 -22.40 0.74 8.86
C PHE A 160 -21.24 -0.26 8.77
N LEU A 161 -20.51 -0.26 7.66
CA LEU A 161 -19.30 -1.06 7.50
C LEU A 161 -18.05 -0.18 7.60
N PRO A 162 -17.04 -0.62 8.35
CA PRO A 162 -15.75 0.07 8.37
C PRO A 162 -15.15 0.11 6.97
N THR A 163 -14.23 1.04 6.75
CA THR A 163 -13.33 0.98 5.60
C THR A 163 -12.59 -0.36 5.62
N VAL A 164 -12.61 -1.04 4.48
CA VAL A 164 -11.88 -2.29 4.26
C VAL A 164 -10.78 -2.09 3.23
N ILE A 165 -9.70 -2.84 3.39
CA ILE A 165 -8.47 -2.68 2.62
C ILE A 165 -8.10 -4.04 2.04
N SER A 166 -7.80 -4.09 0.76
CA SER A 166 -7.07 -5.20 0.16
C SER A 166 -5.60 -4.81 0.02
N LEU A 167 -4.73 -5.77 0.33
CA LEU A 167 -3.28 -5.59 0.32
C LEU A 167 -2.68 -5.69 -1.08
N ARG A 168 -3.53 -5.81 -2.11
CA ARG A 168 -3.18 -5.89 -3.52
C ARG A 168 -4.12 -5.02 -4.35
N ASP A 169 -3.86 -4.97 -5.65
CA ASP A 169 -4.82 -4.48 -6.62
C ASP A 169 -5.93 -5.53 -6.80
N ALA A 170 -7.11 -5.29 -6.25
CA ALA A 170 -8.21 -6.24 -6.25
C ALA A 170 -8.79 -6.50 -7.66
N SER A 171 -8.39 -5.70 -8.66
CA SER A 171 -8.79 -5.86 -10.07
C SER A 171 -7.83 -6.72 -10.89
N VAL A 172 -6.74 -7.23 -10.30
CA VAL A 172 -5.80 -8.15 -10.95
C VAL A 172 -6.23 -9.59 -10.71
N ASP A 173 -6.17 -10.42 -11.76
CA ASP A 173 -6.39 -11.86 -11.62
C ASP A 173 -5.22 -12.46 -10.85
N PRO A 174 -5.45 -13.13 -9.70
CA PRO A 174 -4.37 -13.75 -8.94
C PRO A 174 -3.58 -14.77 -9.78
N MET A 175 -4.20 -15.41 -10.77
CA MET A 175 -3.47 -16.34 -11.66
C MET A 175 -2.46 -15.63 -12.57
N ASN A 176 -2.62 -14.33 -12.82
CA ASN A 176 -1.67 -13.52 -13.59
C ASN A 176 -0.54 -12.96 -12.71
N GLU A 177 -0.62 -13.09 -11.38
CA GLU A 177 0.46 -12.64 -10.47
C GLU A 177 1.63 -13.64 -10.48
N GLU A 178 1.36 -14.94 -10.67
CA GLU A 178 2.37 -16.01 -10.58
C GLU A 178 3.17 -16.21 -11.88
N GLU A 179 2.64 -15.82 -13.05
CA GLU A 179 3.26 -16.16 -14.34
C GLU A 179 4.41 -15.23 -14.75
N ASN A 180 4.58 -14.07 -14.09
CA ASN A 180 5.59 -13.08 -14.46
C ASN A 180 6.96 -13.27 -13.77
N GLY A 181 7.15 -14.37 -13.03
CA GLY A 181 8.44 -14.69 -12.38
C GLY A 181 9.47 -15.33 -13.31
N ASP A 182 9.05 -16.01 -14.38
CA ASP A 182 9.93 -16.94 -15.13
C ASP A 182 9.81 -16.86 -16.67
N TYR A 183 9.24 -15.78 -17.24
CA TYR A 183 9.44 -15.51 -18.67
C TYR A 183 10.86 -14.97 -18.91
N GLN A 184 11.87 -15.81 -18.71
CA GLN A 184 13.09 -15.68 -19.51
C GLN A 184 12.63 -15.76 -20.96
N VAL A 185 12.79 -14.65 -21.67
CA VAL A 185 12.77 -14.68 -23.13
C VAL A 185 13.91 -15.63 -23.48
N ASP A 186 13.57 -16.86 -23.81
CA ASP A 186 14.48 -17.74 -24.53
C ASP A 186 14.77 -17.05 -25.87
N GLU A 187 15.69 -16.09 -25.86
CA GLU A 187 16.47 -15.71 -27.03
C GLU A 187 17.38 -16.88 -27.37
N GLU A 188 16.80 -18.03 -27.70
CA GLU A 188 17.47 -19.06 -28.49
C GLU A 188 17.50 -18.58 -29.96
N TRP A 189 18.18 -17.45 -30.17
CA TRP A 189 18.79 -17.12 -31.45
C TRP A 189 20.11 -17.90 -31.51
N GLU A 190 20.03 -19.22 -31.72
CA GLU A 190 21.19 -19.94 -32.25
C GLU A 190 21.34 -19.56 -33.73
N GLY A 191 22.21 -18.57 -33.91
CA GLY A 191 22.76 -18.17 -35.18
C GLY A 191 23.22 -19.38 -35.99
N VAL A 192 22.75 -19.39 -37.22
CA VAL A 192 23.51 -19.89 -38.36
C VAL A 192 24.91 -19.26 -38.28
N ASP A 193 25.98 -20.06 -38.14
CA ASP A 193 27.11 -19.97 -39.06
C ASP A 193 28.20 -21.04 -38.94
N GLU A 194 28.64 -21.43 -40.14
CA GLU A 194 30.04 -21.61 -40.55
C GLU A 194 30.86 -22.82 -40.08
N LEU A 195 30.91 -23.78 -41.01
CA LEU A 195 32.12 -24.39 -41.59
C LEU A 195 33.35 -24.54 -40.67
N LYS A 196 33.54 -25.80 -40.22
CA LYS A 196 34.78 -26.32 -39.65
C LYS A 196 35.98 -26.09 -40.56
N GLY A 197 36.88 -25.20 -40.13
CA GLY A 197 38.27 -25.13 -40.57
C GLY A 197 39.18 -25.67 -39.46
N GLU A 198 39.74 -26.85 -39.68
CA GLU A 198 40.78 -27.45 -38.83
C GLU A 198 42.08 -26.61 -38.91
N SER A 199 42.66 -26.26 -37.77
CA SER A 199 44.12 -26.12 -37.70
C SER A 199 44.67 -26.40 -36.31
N ASN A 200 45.80 -27.09 -36.33
CA ASN A 200 46.47 -27.76 -35.23
C ASN A 200 47.46 -26.86 -34.47
N HIS A 201 47.58 -27.16 -33.17
CA HIS A 201 48.78 -27.23 -32.33
C HIS A 201 49.73 -26.02 -32.14
N GLY A 202 50.00 -25.78 -30.84
CA GLY A 202 51.15 -25.09 -30.26
C GLY A 202 50.68 -24.25 -29.07
N GLY A 203 50.87 -24.57 -27.79
CA GLY A 203 51.98 -25.29 -27.16
C GLY A 203 53.00 -24.29 -26.63
N VAL A 204 52.67 -23.53 -25.57
CA VAL A 204 53.64 -22.80 -24.74
C VAL A 204 53.12 -22.67 -23.30
N ASP A 205 53.74 -23.43 -22.39
CA ASP A 205 53.72 -23.22 -20.94
C ASP A 205 54.75 -22.13 -20.60
N ILE A 206 54.32 -21.03 -19.97
CA ILE A 206 55.21 -20.17 -19.17
C ILE A 206 54.48 -19.78 -17.90
N GLY A 207 54.98 -20.32 -16.78
CA GLY A 207 54.53 -20.00 -15.44
C GLY A 207 54.92 -18.59 -14.99
N GLY A 208 54.15 -18.08 -14.03
CA GLY A 208 54.43 -16.82 -13.36
C GLY A 208 53.47 -16.63 -12.19
N SER A 209 53.92 -17.00 -11.00
CA SER A 209 53.25 -16.71 -9.74
C SER A 209 53.21 -15.22 -9.47
N SER A 210 52.04 -14.67 -9.14
CA SER A 210 51.96 -13.57 -8.18
C SER A 210 50.66 -13.65 -7.39
N SER A 211 50.84 -13.86 -6.10
CA SER A 211 49.83 -13.80 -5.06
C SER A 211 49.24 -12.39 -5.00
N PHE A 212 47.94 -12.29 -5.27
CA PHE A 212 47.11 -11.19 -4.81
C PHE A 212 45.79 -11.80 -4.33
N LYS A 213 45.57 -11.81 -3.02
CA LYS A 213 44.25 -12.12 -2.45
C LYS A 213 43.37 -10.89 -2.71
N GLY A 214 42.79 -10.82 -3.90
CA GLY A 214 41.59 -10.03 -4.11
C GLY A 214 40.50 -10.62 -3.24
N LEU A 215 39.91 -9.81 -2.38
CA LEU A 215 38.61 -10.14 -1.81
C LEU A 215 37.68 -10.21 -3.02
N GLU A 216 37.25 -11.43 -3.36
CA GLU A 216 36.10 -11.66 -4.23
C GLU A 216 34.92 -11.00 -3.51
N GLU A 217 34.66 -9.74 -3.85
CA GLU A 217 33.35 -9.16 -3.62
C GLU A 217 32.38 -10.05 -4.41
N PRO A 218 31.34 -10.59 -3.77
CA PRO A 218 30.36 -11.37 -4.49
C PRO A 218 29.78 -10.47 -5.58
N ASP A 219 29.92 -10.89 -6.83
CA ASP A 219 29.16 -10.35 -7.96
C ASP A 219 27.68 -10.61 -7.66
N ILE A 220 27.07 -9.69 -6.94
CA ILE A 220 25.63 -9.65 -6.74
C ILE A 220 25.08 -9.06 -8.04
N ASP A 221 24.47 -9.92 -8.85
CA ASP A 221 23.73 -9.52 -10.03
C ASP A 221 22.66 -8.47 -9.63
N PRO A 222 22.74 -7.22 -10.10
CA PRO A 222 21.77 -6.16 -9.78
C PRO A 222 20.34 -6.47 -10.25
N THR A 223 20.17 -7.55 -11.01
CA THR A 223 18.89 -7.99 -11.57
C THR A 223 18.19 -9.05 -10.71
N ASP A 224 18.87 -9.60 -9.68
CA ASP A 224 18.35 -10.65 -8.78
C ASP A 224 17.51 -10.10 -7.60
N TRP A 225 17.23 -8.79 -7.59
CA TRP A 225 16.45 -8.13 -6.53
C TRP A 225 14.93 -8.26 -6.69
N THR A 226 14.44 -8.81 -7.82
CA THR A 226 13.01 -9.13 -7.99
C THR A 226 12.58 -10.37 -7.21
N VAL A 227 13.53 -11.12 -6.63
CA VAL A 227 13.30 -12.39 -5.93
C VAL A 227 13.66 -12.33 -4.43
N TYR A 228 13.79 -11.13 -3.85
CA TYR A 228 13.57 -11.03 -2.40
C TYR A 228 12.08 -11.13 -2.15
N GLU A 229 11.65 -12.36 -1.90
CA GLU A 229 10.41 -12.78 -1.24
C GLU A 229 9.77 -11.60 -0.53
N TYR A 230 8.86 -10.95 -1.25
CA TYR A 230 8.02 -9.89 -0.76
C TYR A 230 7.05 -10.52 0.23
N THR A 231 7.55 -10.76 1.44
CA THR A 231 6.84 -11.23 2.62
C THR A 231 6.08 -12.54 2.43
N ASP A 232 6.73 -13.63 2.83
CA ASP A 232 6.15 -14.92 3.27
C ASP A 232 5.22 -14.79 4.51
N TRP A 233 4.51 -13.66 4.64
CA TRP A 233 3.50 -13.39 5.68
C TRP A 233 2.07 -13.74 5.22
N TYR A 234 1.90 -14.34 4.04
CA TYR A 234 0.59 -14.57 3.43
C TYR A 234 0.12 -16.03 3.39
N SER A 235 0.93 -17.01 3.79
CA SER A 235 0.74 -18.41 3.35
C SER A 235 -0.48 -19.20 3.89
N GLU A 236 -1.40 -18.65 4.71
CA GLU A 236 -2.53 -19.46 5.23
C GLU A 236 -3.87 -18.70 5.46
N ARG A 237 -3.97 -17.40 5.13
CA ARG A 237 -5.24 -16.62 5.22
C ARG A 237 -5.85 -16.27 3.87
N ASP A 238 -5.49 -16.99 2.80
CA ASP A 238 -5.83 -16.70 1.40
C ASP A 238 -7.33 -16.57 1.07
N ASN A 239 -8.24 -16.84 2.01
CA ASN A 239 -9.67 -16.64 1.82
C ASN A 239 -10.18 -15.23 2.19
N GLU A 240 -9.41 -14.43 2.94
CA GLU A 240 -9.80 -13.06 3.33
C GLU A 240 -8.96 -12.01 2.61
N LEU A 241 -9.38 -11.66 1.39
CA LEU A 241 -8.79 -10.58 0.57
C LEU A 241 -8.99 -9.17 1.14
N TRP A 242 -9.82 -9.04 2.19
CA TRP A 242 -10.27 -7.77 2.74
C TRP A 242 -10.05 -7.71 4.24
N PHE A 243 -9.24 -6.73 4.64
CA PHE A 243 -8.90 -6.46 6.02
C PHE A 243 -9.68 -5.24 6.50
N ARG A 244 -10.21 -5.30 7.72
CA ARG A 244 -10.76 -4.10 8.35
C ARG A 244 -9.62 -3.15 8.67
N MET A 245 -9.77 -1.87 8.31
CA MET A 245 -8.78 -0.85 8.69
C MET A 245 -8.63 -0.78 10.21
N ARG A 246 -7.39 -0.81 10.68
CA ARG A 246 -6.98 -0.72 12.09
C ARG A 246 -5.91 0.35 12.27
N PHE A 247 -5.61 0.66 13.53
CA PHE A 247 -4.66 1.67 13.92
C PHE A 247 -3.70 1.21 15.01
N GLU A 248 -2.43 1.50 14.83
CA GLU A 248 -1.43 1.53 15.89
C GLU A 248 -1.29 2.97 16.40
N HIS A 249 -0.81 3.11 17.63
CA HIS A 249 -0.77 4.40 18.30
C HIS A 249 0.61 4.66 18.88
N ASP A 250 1.25 5.72 18.38
CA ASP A 250 2.54 6.16 18.89
C ASP A 250 2.53 7.66 19.14
N SER A 251 2.73 8.02 20.41
CA SER A 251 3.00 9.41 20.81
C SER A 251 1.97 10.43 20.33
N GLY A 252 0.70 10.03 20.14
CA GLY A 252 -0.42 10.86 19.68
C GLY A 252 -0.67 10.82 18.16
N VAL A 253 0.08 10.01 17.42
CA VAL A 253 -0.14 9.72 16.00
C VAL A 253 -0.91 8.41 15.89
N SER A 254 -2.01 8.42 15.14
CA SER A 254 -2.69 7.19 14.72
C SER A 254 -2.05 6.70 13.43
N ARG A 255 -1.62 5.45 13.38
CA ARG A 255 -0.96 4.84 12.23
C ARG A 255 -1.82 3.76 11.64
N ILE A 256 -2.19 3.88 10.38
CA ILE A 256 -2.93 2.83 9.68
C ILE A 256 -2.07 1.57 9.66
N SER A 257 -2.61 0.49 10.21
CA SER A 257 -1.98 -0.82 10.28
C SER A 257 -2.99 -1.89 9.88
N VAL A 258 -2.46 -3.01 9.39
CA VAL A 258 -3.23 -4.19 9.00
C VAL A 258 -2.95 -5.36 9.97
N GLY A 259 -2.06 -5.14 10.94
CA GLY A 259 -1.72 -6.14 11.95
C GLY A 259 -2.91 -6.52 12.86
N ASP A 260 -2.82 -7.70 13.45
CA ASP A 260 -3.85 -8.21 14.38
C ASP A 260 -3.83 -7.56 15.76
N GLU A 261 -2.70 -6.98 16.15
CA GLU A 261 -2.56 -6.26 17.42
C GLU A 261 -3.09 -4.82 17.35
N ALA A 262 -3.46 -4.33 16.16
CA ALA A 262 -3.89 -2.96 15.94
C ALA A 262 -5.36 -2.73 16.36
N GLU A 263 -5.66 -1.52 16.84
CA GLU A 263 -6.96 -1.13 17.37
C GLU A 263 -7.95 -0.71 16.27
N LEU A 264 -9.25 -0.80 16.55
CA LEU A 264 -10.32 -0.38 15.63
C LEU A 264 -10.67 1.11 15.75
N CYS A 265 -9.93 1.86 16.55
CA CYS A 265 -10.21 3.26 16.81
C CYS A 265 -8.94 4.10 16.74
N VAL A 266 -9.09 5.42 16.63
CA VAL A 266 -7.97 6.36 16.59
C VAL A 266 -7.62 6.84 17.99
N ALA A 267 -6.32 6.96 18.31
CA ALA A 267 -5.85 7.44 19.61
C ALA A 267 -5.85 8.96 19.71
N ALA A 268 -7.02 9.58 19.53
CA ALA A 268 -7.13 11.02 19.57
C ALA A 268 -8.49 11.52 20.08
N PHE A 269 -8.43 12.57 20.89
CA PHE A 269 -9.57 13.41 21.25
C PHE A 269 -9.84 14.43 20.13
N ASN A 270 -10.96 14.28 19.43
CA ASN A 270 -11.45 15.18 18.36
C ASN A 270 -10.38 15.59 17.32
N PRO A 271 -9.68 14.64 16.66
CA PRO A 271 -8.77 14.96 15.57
C PRO A 271 -9.46 15.71 14.42
N SER A 272 -8.88 16.80 13.91
CA SER A 272 -9.44 17.64 12.84
C SER A 272 -9.61 16.91 11.50
N TRP A 273 -8.82 15.86 11.28
CA TRP A 273 -8.91 15.02 10.10
C TRP A 273 -10.05 13.99 10.16
N VAL A 274 -10.72 13.84 11.31
CA VAL A 274 -12.01 13.15 11.45
C VAL A 274 -13.13 14.21 11.56
N PRO A 275 -14.25 14.08 10.83
CA PRO A 275 -14.64 12.99 9.95
C PRO A 275 -14.19 13.13 8.49
N THR A 276 -13.29 14.08 8.21
CA THR A 276 -13.00 14.46 6.83
C THR A 276 -12.36 13.31 6.03
N ILE A 277 -11.33 12.68 6.57
CA ILE A 277 -10.60 11.58 5.93
C ILE A 277 -11.28 10.25 6.25
N ILE A 278 -11.49 9.95 7.53
CA ILE A 278 -12.13 8.71 7.99
C ILE A 278 -13.44 8.99 8.72
N SER A 279 -14.29 7.96 8.87
CA SER A 279 -15.57 8.04 9.57
C SER A 279 -15.42 8.30 11.09
N GLU A 280 -16.42 8.96 11.69
CA GLU A 280 -16.54 9.13 13.15
C GLU A 280 -16.67 7.80 13.89
N SER A 281 -17.03 6.72 13.20
CA SER A 281 -17.12 5.37 13.79
C SER A 281 -15.78 4.85 14.32
N TYR A 282 -14.67 5.46 13.90
CA TYR A 282 -13.34 5.16 14.41
C TYR A 282 -12.95 5.98 15.65
N LEU A 283 -13.78 6.93 16.11
CA LEU A 283 -13.50 7.67 17.34
C LEU A 283 -13.75 6.79 18.57
N HIS A 284 -12.81 6.80 19.51
CA HIS A 284 -13.01 6.21 20.82
C HIS A 284 -13.35 7.30 21.85
N PRO A 285 -14.55 7.29 22.47
CA PRO A 285 -15.00 8.37 23.34
C PRO A 285 -14.19 8.53 24.62
N GLN A 286 -13.37 7.54 24.99
CA GLN A 286 -12.60 7.56 26.24
C GLN A 286 -11.14 8.03 26.06
N ILE A 287 -10.66 8.19 24.82
CA ILE A 287 -9.28 8.61 24.59
C ILE A 287 -9.17 10.12 24.75
N LYS A 288 -8.30 10.54 25.67
CA LYS A 288 -8.05 11.96 26.00
C LYS A 288 -6.76 12.50 25.40
N GLN A 289 -6.00 11.68 24.68
CA GLN A 289 -4.75 12.08 24.07
C GLN A 289 -5.02 13.06 22.92
N ALA A 290 -4.25 14.13 22.85
CA ALA A 290 -4.30 15.09 21.76
C ALA A 290 -3.76 14.43 20.47
N SER A 291 -4.48 14.56 19.34
CA SER A 291 -3.96 14.06 18.06
C SER A 291 -2.74 14.85 17.63
N ARG A 292 -1.76 14.19 17.02
CA ARG A 292 -0.66 14.84 16.29
C ARG A 292 -0.78 14.62 14.79
N GLY A 293 -1.65 13.72 14.36
CA GLY A 293 -1.90 13.42 12.96
C GLY A 293 -2.15 11.94 12.69
N LEU A 294 -2.06 11.62 11.41
CA LEU A 294 -2.25 10.31 10.81
C LEU A 294 -0.98 9.91 10.04
N GLY A 295 -0.56 8.65 10.20
CA GLY A 295 0.55 8.02 9.48
C GLY A 295 0.24 6.55 9.16
N GLY A 296 1.26 5.73 8.93
CA GLY A 296 1.12 4.31 8.56
C GLY A 296 1.22 4.07 7.06
N ASP A 297 0.62 2.98 6.58
CA ASP A 297 0.64 2.52 5.19
C ASP A 297 0.23 3.64 4.20
N MET A 298 1.19 4.10 3.40
CA MET A 298 1.01 5.30 2.57
C MET A 298 0.03 5.08 1.43
N ALA A 299 -0.01 3.89 0.85
CA ALA A 299 -0.95 3.57 -0.21
C ALA A 299 -2.40 3.58 0.30
N THR A 300 -2.66 3.03 1.48
CA THR A 300 -3.98 3.10 2.13
C THR A 300 -4.34 4.55 2.47
N LEU A 301 -3.41 5.31 3.04
CA LEU A 301 -3.64 6.72 3.39
C LEU A 301 -4.00 7.55 2.16
N ILE A 302 -3.28 7.37 1.05
CA ILE A 302 -3.60 8.00 -0.24
C ILE A 302 -5.01 7.60 -0.69
N GLY A 303 -5.37 6.33 -0.57
CA GLY A 303 -6.70 5.85 -0.93
C GLY A 303 -7.81 6.51 -0.10
N LEU A 304 -7.59 6.66 1.22
CA LEU A 304 -8.52 7.39 2.10
C LEU A 304 -8.68 8.86 1.70
N LEU A 305 -7.57 9.54 1.36
CA LEU A 305 -7.61 10.92 0.89
C LEU A 305 -8.42 11.04 -0.42
N ALA A 306 -8.22 10.12 -1.36
CA ALA A 306 -8.97 10.10 -2.61
C ALA A 306 -10.47 9.84 -2.42
N LEU A 307 -10.83 8.94 -1.49
CA LEU A 307 -12.22 8.66 -1.11
C LEU A 307 -12.93 9.87 -0.49
N THR A 308 -12.22 10.94 -0.12
CA THR A 308 -12.87 12.19 0.31
C THR A 308 -13.49 12.99 -0.83
N GLN A 309 -13.18 12.70 -2.09
CA GLN A 309 -13.72 13.41 -3.25
C GLN A 309 -14.94 12.72 -3.85
N ALA A 310 -15.61 13.34 -4.82
CA ALA A 310 -16.73 12.72 -5.53
C ALA A 310 -16.28 11.55 -6.41
N PRO A 311 -17.18 10.61 -6.76
CA PRO A 311 -16.94 9.65 -7.83
C PRO A 311 -16.48 10.33 -9.12
N GLY A 312 -15.51 9.74 -9.81
CA GLY A 312 -14.87 10.27 -11.02
C GLY A 312 -13.92 11.46 -10.78
N LYS A 313 -13.66 11.81 -9.52
CA LYS A 313 -12.86 12.97 -9.08
C LYS A 313 -11.87 12.64 -7.97
N CYS A 314 -11.45 11.39 -7.87
CA CYS A 314 -10.55 10.90 -6.82
C CYS A 314 -9.21 11.67 -6.76
N ASP A 315 -8.72 12.09 -7.93
CA ASP A 315 -7.50 12.85 -8.16
C ASP A 315 -7.55 14.30 -7.64
N ASP A 316 -8.73 14.92 -7.56
CA ASP A 316 -8.91 16.27 -7.02
C ASP A 316 -8.41 16.40 -5.57
N ALA A 317 -8.30 15.29 -4.82
CA ALA A 317 -7.73 15.24 -3.48
C ALA A 317 -6.26 15.70 -3.43
N PHE A 318 -5.57 15.61 -4.57
CA PHE A 318 -4.16 15.90 -4.75
C PHE A 318 -3.91 17.10 -5.68
N ALA A 319 -4.96 17.88 -5.98
CA ALA A 319 -4.82 19.12 -6.73
C ALA A 319 -3.73 20.04 -6.11
N PRO A 320 -3.07 20.89 -6.92
CA PRO A 320 -1.94 21.70 -6.46
C PRO A 320 -2.20 22.45 -5.15
N GLY A 321 -1.38 22.14 -4.14
CA GLY A 321 -1.46 22.78 -2.81
C GLY A 321 -2.44 22.15 -1.83
N MET A 322 -3.21 21.12 -2.22
CA MET A 322 -4.10 20.39 -1.31
C MET A 322 -3.33 19.61 -0.25
N TRP A 323 -2.20 19.00 -0.62
CA TRP A 323 -1.31 18.33 0.31
C TRP A 323 0.09 18.95 0.26
N ARG A 324 0.44 19.71 1.30
CA ARG A 324 1.73 20.42 1.36
C ARG A 324 2.30 20.42 2.77
N ARG A 325 3.58 20.07 2.90
CA ARG A 325 4.29 19.96 4.20
C ARG A 325 3.55 19.08 5.22
N ASN A 326 3.00 17.96 4.76
CA ASN A 326 2.16 17.05 5.55
C ASN A 326 0.88 17.70 6.10
N ASN A 327 0.46 18.86 5.57
CA ASN A 327 -0.84 19.44 5.89
C ASN A 327 -1.76 19.20 4.69
N TRP A 328 -2.80 18.40 4.90
CA TRP A 328 -3.83 18.16 3.91
C TRP A 328 -5.03 19.09 4.18
N ARG A 329 -5.39 19.89 3.18
CA ARG A 329 -6.41 20.96 3.28
C ARG A 329 -7.71 20.62 2.56
N GLY A 330 -7.81 19.41 2.00
CA GLY A 330 -9.02 18.99 1.31
C GLY A 330 -10.22 18.93 2.26
N LYS A 331 -11.40 18.96 1.66
CA LYS A 331 -12.66 18.76 2.36
C LYS A 331 -13.32 17.52 1.78
N ARG A 332 -14.06 16.79 2.61
CA ARG A 332 -14.90 15.70 2.14
C ARG A 332 -16.03 16.28 1.30
N HIS A 333 -16.11 15.85 0.06
CA HIS A 333 -17.17 16.22 -0.87
C HIS A 333 -18.51 15.67 -0.35
N PRO A 334 -19.64 16.40 -0.48
CA PRO A 334 -20.95 15.91 -0.03
C PRO A 334 -21.38 14.59 -0.68
N ASP A 335 -20.89 14.31 -1.88
CA ASP A 335 -21.18 13.09 -2.66
C ASP A 335 -20.08 12.03 -2.51
N ALA A 336 -19.10 12.21 -1.62
CA ALA A 336 -17.97 11.28 -1.46
C ALA A 336 -18.38 9.94 -0.85
N SER A 337 -19.31 9.98 0.10
CA SER A 337 -19.82 8.81 0.79
C SER A 337 -20.89 8.09 -0.06
N PRO A 338 -20.92 6.74 -0.02
CA PRO A 338 -22.06 5.93 -0.45
C PRO A 338 -23.39 6.52 0.02
N ARG A 339 -24.29 6.92 -0.89
CA ARG A 339 -25.61 7.49 -0.52
C ARG A 339 -26.74 6.48 -0.48
N GLY A 340 -26.56 5.31 -1.09
CA GLY A 340 -27.54 4.23 -1.14
C GLY A 340 -26.92 2.88 -0.82
N GLU A 341 -27.78 1.91 -0.51
CA GLU A 341 -27.40 0.51 -0.23
C GLU A 341 -26.59 -0.11 -1.39
N ASP A 342 -26.82 0.36 -2.62
CA ASP A 342 -26.18 -0.16 -3.84
C ASP A 342 -24.83 0.49 -4.19
N GLN A 343 -24.35 1.48 -3.41
CA GLN A 343 -23.25 2.34 -3.83
C GLN A 343 -21.99 2.17 -3.00
N ARG A 344 -21.37 0.98 -2.97
CA ARG A 344 -20.01 0.84 -2.44
C ARG A 344 -19.02 1.59 -3.33
N ARG A 345 -18.02 2.23 -2.72
CA ARG A 345 -17.00 2.98 -3.46
C ARG A 345 -15.62 2.53 -3.05
N GLY A 346 -14.80 2.23 -4.04
CA GLY A 346 -13.41 1.86 -3.82
C GLY A 346 -12.46 2.66 -4.68
N VAL A 347 -11.21 2.65 -4.28
CA VAL A 347 -10.09 3.16 -5.07
C VAL A 347 -8.95 2.17 -5.02
N ILE A 348 -8.19 2.07 -6.10
CA ILE A 348 -6.95 1.32 -6.19
C ILE A 348 -5.81 2.33 -6.25
N VAL A 349 -4.83 2.17 -5.38
CA VAL A 349 -3.65 3.03 -5.30
C VAL A 349 -2.44 2.21 -5.71
N HIS A 350 -1.65 2.76 -6.63
CA HIS A 350 -0.36 2.22 -7.02
C HIS A 350 0.73 3.21 -6.66
N ILE A 351 1.80 2.73 -6.02
CA ILE A 351 3.02 3.47 -5.72
C ILE A 351 4.17 2.85 -6.50
N ALA A 352 4.98 3.69 -7.14
CA ALA A 352 6.19 3.31 -7.86
C ALA A 352 7.36 4.24 -7.49
N TRP A 353 8.58 3.73 -7.64
CA TRP A 353 9.80 4.52 -7.49
C TRP A 353 10.08 5.36 -8.73
N LEU A 354 10.89 6.40 -8.58
CA LEU A 354 11.40 7.09 -9.77
C LEU A 354 12.48 6.22 -10.45
N PRO A 355 12.56 6.21 -11.79
CA PRO A 355 13.55 5.38 -12.51
C PRO A 355 15.00 5.61 -12.08
N ASP A 356 15.36 6.86 -11.75
CA ASP A 356 16.74 7.25 -11.40
C ASP A 356 17.06 7.15 -9.89
N GLN A 357 16.17 6.55 -9.09
CA GLN A 357 16.29 6.51 -7.64
C GLN A 357 16.99 5.23 -7.16
N ASP A 358 17.84 5.33 -6.14
CA ASP A 358 18.32 4.14 -5.41
C ASP A 358 17.13 3.48 -4.69
N ILE A 359 16.71 2.32 -5.20
CA ILE A 359 15.50 1.60 -4.73
C ILE A 359 15.66 1.18 -3.27
N HIS A 360 16.85 0.76 -2.85
CA HIS A 360 17.07 0.31 -1.47
C HIS A 360 16.97 1.48 -0.49
N GLU A 361 17.59 2.63 -0.81
CA GLU A 361 17.46 3.84 0.00
C GLU A 361 16.01 4.36 0.01
N ALA A 362 15.34 4.35 -1.16
CA ALA A 362 13.95 4.77 -1.30
C ALA A 362 13.00 3.94 -0.43
N TRP A 363 13.17 2.62 -0.48
CA TRP A 363 12.40 1.67 0.29
C TRP A 363 12.57 1.89 1.78
N TRP A 364 13.82 2.01 2.26
CA TRP A 364 14.08 2.29 3.67
C TRP A 364 13.52 3.63 4.13
N ASN A 365 13.67 4.68 3.33
CA ASN A 365 13.15 6.01 3.65
C ASN A 365 11.63 6.00 3.77
N LEU A 366 10.92 5.34 2.84
CA LEU A 366 9.47 5.21 2.91
C LEU A 366 9.05 4.34 4.10
N ARG A 367 9.69 3.20 4.31
CA ARG A 367 9.38 2.29 5.42
C ARG A 367 9.53 2.97 6.78
N GLU A 368 10.64 3.69 6.97
CA GLU A 368 10.90 4.48 8.18
C GLU A 368 9.84 5.58 8.36
N PHE A 369 9.39 6.19 7.26
CA PHE A 369 8.33 7.19 7.30
C PHE A 369 6.94 6.61 7.62
N GLU A 370 6.60 5.42 7.14
CA GLU A 370 5.36 4.74 7.50
C GLU A 370 5.35 4.39 9.01
N LEU A 371 6.47 3.89 9.52
CA LEU A 371 6.66 3.49 10.91
C LEU A 371 6.71 4.69 11.88
N HIS A 372 7.36 5.78 11.50
CA HIS A 372 7.67 6.87 12.44
C HIS A 372 7.24 8.27 11.96
N GLY A 373 6.96 8.44 10.67
CA GLY A 373 6.53 9.70 10.07
C GLY A 373 5.09 10.10 10.41
N VAL A 374 4.72 11.33 10.00
CA VAL A 374 3.36 11.86 10.09
C VAL A 374 2.99 12.40 8.72
N ALA A 375 2.14 11.67 8.00
CA ALA A 375 1.75 11.96 6.62
C ALA A 375 0.70 13.08 6.54
N VAL A 376 -0.25 13.09 7.49
CA VAL A 376 -1.23 14.17 7.66
C VAL A 376 -1.13 14.69 9.09
N ARG A 377 -0.75 15.95 9.25
CA ARG A 377 -0.61 16.62 10.55
C ARG A 377 -1.95 17.12 11.05
N GLU A 378 -2.11 17.07 12.36
CA GLU A 378 -3.21 17.72 13.05
C GLU A 378 -3.23 19.23 12.78
N THR A 379 -4.42 19.80 12.56
CA THR A 379 -4.62 21.24 12.41
C THR A 379 -5.31 21.80 13.65
N TRP A 380 -4.54 22.54 14.46
CA TRP A 380 -5.07 23.25 15.60
C TRP A 380 -5.76 24.52 15.12
N LYS A 381 -7.01 24.73 15.51
CA LYS A 381 -7.64 26.05 15.43
C LYS A 381 -7.07 26.85 16.59
N ASP A 382 -6.23 27.83 16.27
CA ASP A 382 -5.70 28.80 17.24
C ASP A 382 -6.84 29.61 17.93
#